data_AF-A0A1C0SHC0-F1
#
_entry.id   AF-A0A1C0SHC0-F1
#
_cell.length_a   1.000
_cell.length_b   1.000
_cell.length_c   1.000
_cell.angle_alpha   90.00
_cell.angle_beta   90.00
_cell.angle_gamma   90.00
#
_symmetry.space_group_name_H-M   'P 1'
#
loop_
_entity.id
_entity.type
_entity.pdbx_description
1 polymer ?
#
loop_
_entity_poly.entity_id
_entity_poly.type
_entity_poly.pdbx_seq_one_letter_code
_entity_poly.pdbx_strand_id
1 'polypeptide(L)'
;MSMKSTISSAMLASAVAAALSTFATAAPLTEAQVKSAMDAGKEKCFGVALKGQNDCAAGPGTTCQATSTVDYQGNAWKFVDGGTCTTMELPDGRKGSPEPLTRDMPS
;
A
#
# COMPACT_ATOMS: atom_id res chain seq x y z
N MET A 1 -17.14 32.14 -43.18
CA MET A 1 -15.94 31.33 -42.84
C MET A 1 -16.33 30.41 -41.69
N SER A 2 -16.78 29.19 -41.98
CA SER A 2 -15.98 27.97 -42.17
C SER A 2 -15.32 27.49 -40.86
N MET A 3 -15.89 26.41 -40.34
CA MET A 3 -15.47 25.63 -39.16
C MET A 3 -14.08 25.01 -39.37
N LYS A 4 -13.25 25.00 -38.31
CA LYS A 4 -12.45 23.84 -37.88
C LYS A 4 -11.56 24.19 -36.69
N SER A 5 -11.84 23.59 -35.55
CA SER A 5 -10.80 23.17 -34.61
C SER A 5 -11.24 21.84 -33.99
N THR A 6 -10.87 20.77 -34.68
CA THR A 6 -10.75 19.41 -34.12
C THR A 6 -9.55 19.34 -33.17
N ILE A 7 -9.48 18.26 -32.38
CA ILE A 7 -8.47 17.86 -31.38
C ILE A 7 -8.90 18.24 -29.96
N SER A 8 -8.98 17.36 -28.97
CA SER A 8 -8.97 15.89 -28.88
C SER A 8 -9.32 15.59 -27.43
N SER A 9 -9.97 14.46 -27.24
CA SER A 9 -10.02 13.60 -26.06
C SER A 9 -9.30 14.03 -24.77
N ALA A 10 -10.06 13.85 -23.68
CA ALA A 10 -9.60 13.32 -22.40
C ALA A 10 -8.69 14.21 -21.55
N MET A 11 -9.31 14.93 -20.61
CA MET A 11 -8.74 15.16 -19.28
C MET A 11 -9.83 14.86 -18.25
N LEU A 12 -10.29 13.60 -18.22
CA LEU A 12 -10.82 13.01 -16.99
C LEU A 12 -9.61 12.71 -16.09
N ALA A 13 -9.07 13.74 -15.43
CA ALA A 13 -8.13 13.51 -14.33
C ALA A 13 -8.95 13.39 -13.05
N SER A 14 -9.37 12.14 -12.85
CA SER A 14 -10.07 11.64 -11.67
C SER A 14 -9.41 12.11 -10.38
N ALA A 15 -10.22 12.62 -9.47
CA ALA A 15 -9.85 12.85 -8.09
C ALA A 15 -9.53 11.51 -7.41
N VAL A 16 -8.28 11.25 -7.08
CA VAL A 16 -7.91 10.25 -6.07
C VAL A 16 -6.76 10.78 -5.21
N ALA A 17 -7.04 11.85 -4.47
CA ALA A 17 -6.26 12.21 -3.29
C ALA A 17 -6.90 11.56 -2.06
N ALA A 18 -6.88 10.24 -2.00
CA ALA A 18 -7.37 9.47 -0.85
C ALA A 18 -6.34 8.42 -0.45
N ALA A 19 -5.20 8.87 0.05
CA ALA A 19 -4.29 8.03 0.82
C ALA A 19 -3.35 8.89 1.68
N LEU A 20 -3.93 9.76 2.52
CA LEU A 20 -3.25 10.15 3.76
C LEU A 20 -3.24 8.91 4.65
N SER A 21 -2.34 7.99 4.33
CA SER A 21 -2.12 6.80 5.15
C SER A 21 -1.56 7.26 6.48
N THR A 22 -2.39 7.03 7.49
CA THR A 22 -2.20 7.23 8.92
C THR A 22 -0.74 7.08 9.32
N PHE A 23 -0.22 8.09 10.01
CA PHE A 23 1.07 8.05 10.71
C PHE A 23 1.09 6.85 11.64
N ALA A 24 1.67 5.74 11.19
CA ALA A 24 1.91 4.56 12.00
C ALA A 24 3.01 4.92 13.00
N THR A 25 2.65 4.98 14.28
CA THR A 25 3.60 4.98 15.39
C THR A 25 4.65 3.89 15.15
N ALA A 26 5.93 4.21 15.27
CA ALA A 26 7.08 3.33 14.97
C ALA A 26 7.23 2.13 15.93
N ALA A 27 6.13 1.63 16.49
CA ALA A 27 6.10 0.52 17.43
C ALA A 27 5.48 -0.71 16.75
N PRO A 28 6.18 -1.86 16.76
CA PRO A 28 5.71 -3.09 16.12
C PRO A 28 4.31 -3.45 16.61
N LEU A 29 3.47 -3.91 15.69
CA LEU A 29 2.13 -4.35 16.03
C LEU A 29 2.23 -5.65 16.82
N THR A 30 1.42 -5.74 17.88
CA THR A 30 1.15 -7.00 18.57
C THR A 30 0.21 -7.85 17.72
N GLU A 31 0.25 -9.17 17.91
CA GLU A 31 -0.69 -10.09 17.24
C GLU A 31 -2.16 -9.76 17.56
N ALA A 32 -2.43 -9.26 18.78
CA ALA A 32 -3.76 -8.80 19.17
C ALA A 32 -4.23 -7.59 18.36
N GLN A 33 -3.35 -6.61 18.12
CA GLN A 33 -3.66 -5.45 17.29
C GLN A 33 -3.88 -5.85 15.83
N VAL A 34 -3.10 -6.81 15.32
CA VAL A 34 -3.26 -7.35 13.97
C VAL A 34 -4.60 -8.04 13.82
N LYS A 35 -4.97 -8.87 14.80
CA LYS A 35 -6.26 -9.53 14.82
C LYS A 35 -7.40 -8.51 14.92
N SER A 36 -7.28 -7.52 15.80
CA SER A 36 -8.30 -6.47 15.92
C SER A 36 -8.45 -5.64 14.64
N ALA A 37 -7.36 -5.36 13.92
CA ALA A 37 -7.41 -4.66 12.64
C ALA A 37 -8.13 -5.52 11.58
N MET A 38 -7.81 -6.82 11.52
CA MET A 38 -8.47 -7.78 10.63
C MET A 38 -9.96 -7.92 10.94
N ASP A 39 -10.32 -8.02 12.22
CA ASP A 39 -11.71 -8.08 12.67
C ASP A 39 -12.44 -6.76 12.38
N ALA A 40 -11.73 -5.63 12.38
CA ALA A 40 -12.25 -4.32 11.95
C ALA A 40 -12.30 -4.15 10.42
N GLY A 41 -12.04 -5.21 9.65
CA GLY A 41 -12.12 -5.21 8.20
C GLY A 41 -10.89 -4.66 7.48
N LYS A 42 -9.73 -4.59 8.14
CA LYS A 42 -8.43 -4.35 7.46
C LYS A 42 -7.87 -5.66 6.91
N GLU A 43 -7.01 -5.60 5.90
CA GLU A 43 -6.25 -6.75 5.42
C GLU A 43 -4.75 -6.43 5.31
N LYS A 44 -3.91 -7.48 5.39
CA LYS A 44 -2.48 -7.38 5.15
C LYS A 44 -2.29 -7.30 3.64
N CYS A 45 -1.59 -6.26 3.19
CA CYS A 45 -1.28 -6.10 1.79
C CYS A 45 0.21 -5.89 1.58
N PHE A 46 0.83 -6.79 0.83
CA PHE A 46 2.23 -6.83 0.47
C PHE A 46 2.51 -6.02 -0.80
N GLY A 47 3.70 -5.42 -0.87
CA GLY A 47 4.13 -4.65 -2.03
C GLY A 47 3.46 -3.27 -2.16
N VAL A 48 2.84 -2.78 -1.10
CA VAL A 48 2.21 -1.43 -1.04
C VAL A 48 2.96 -0.47 -0.11
N ALA A 49 3.82 -1.01 0.75
CA ALA A 49 4.56 -0.22 1.72
C ALA A 49 5.66 0.60 1.02
N LEU A 50 5.76 1.89 1.36
CA LEU A 50 6.90 2.71 0.97
C LEU A 50 8.12 2.36 1.83
N LYS A 51 9.29 2.82 1.39
CA LYS A 51 10.53 2.72 2.15
C LYS A 51 10.34 3.25 3.57
N GLY A 52 10.70 2.43 4.56
CA GLY A 52 10.61 2.75 5.98
C GLY A 52 9.18 2.85 6.52
N GLN A 53 8.16 2.41 5.78
CA GLN A 53 6.76 2.60 6.14
C GLN A 53 5.92 1.32 6.09
N ASN A 54 6.55 0.16 6.14
CA ASN A 54 5.84 -1.11 6.26
C ASN A 54 5.38 -1.34 7.70
N ASP A 55 4.21 -1.93 7.83
CA ASP A 55 3.70 -2.49 9.06
C ASP A 55 4.35 -3.86 9.31
N CYS A 56 4.39 -4.27 10.56
CA CYS A 56 4.81 -5.62 10.90
C CYS A 56 4.26 -6.09 12.25
N ALA A 57 4.00 -7.39 12.31
CA ALA A 57 3.52 -8.12 13.48
C ALA A 57 4.67 -8.98 14.03
N ALA A 58 5.39 -8.49 15.03
CA ALA A 58 6.42 -9.31 15.68
C ALA A 58 6.47 -9.15 17.20
N GLY A 59 5.47 -8.49 17.80
CA GLY A 59 5.38 -8.31 19.24
C GLY A 59 6.34 -7.25 19.79
N PRO A 60 6.19 -6.91 21.09
CA PRO A 60 7.01 -5.89 21.74
C PRO A 60 8.48 -6.34 21.80
N GLY A 61 9.40 -5.44 21.43
CA GLY A 61 10.84 -5.70 21.43
C GLY A 61 11.42 -6.21 20.11
N THR A 62 10.58 -6.47 19.10
CA THR A 62 11.05 -6.91 17.77
C THR A 62 10.95 -5.78 16.75
N THR A 63 12.02 -5.52 16.00
CA THR A 63 12.05 -4.46 14.98
C THR A 63 11.78 -5.02 13.59
N CYS A 64 10.54 -4.93 13.13
CA CYS A 64 10.18 -5.31 11.76
C CYS A 64 9.24 -4.30 11.07
N GLN A 65 8.70 -3.33 11.80
CA GLN A 65 8.06 -2.16 11.19
C GLN A 65 9.15 -1.22 10.68
N ALA A 66 8.88 -0.51 9.60
CA ALA A 66 9.81 0.44 8.98
C ALA A 66 11.16 -0.16 8.53
N THR A 67 11.24 -1.47 8.33
CA THR A 67 12.42 -2.16 7.81
C THR A 67 12.49 -2.18 6.29
N SER A 68 11.42 -1.76 5.61
CA SER A 68 11.39 -1.74 4.16
C SER A 68 12.44 -0.78 3.61
N THR A 69 13.34 -1.28 2.77
CA THR A 69 14.49 -0.52 2.26
C THR A 69 14.25 0.13 0.91
N VAL A 70 13.22 -0.34 0.19
CA VAL A 70 12.81 0.14 -1.14
C VAL A 70 11.30 0.36 -1.16
N ASP A 71 10.82 1.23 -2.04
CA ASP A 71 9.39 1.45 -2.21
C ASP A 71 8.71 0.23 -2.83
N TYR A 72 7.52 -0.10 -2.34
CA TYR A 72 6.70 -1.22 -2.81
C TYR A 72 7.34 -2.60 -2.65
N GLN A 73 8.23 -2.74 -1.67
CA GLN A 73 8.97 -3.98 -1.42
C GLN A 73 8.03 -5.19 -1.27
N GLY A 74 8.27 -6.24 -2.04
CA GLY A 74 7.34 -7.36 -2.17
C GLY A 74 7.11 -8.18 -0.90
N ASN A 75 8.09 -8.26 0.00
CA ASN A 75 7.94 -8.95 1.29
C ASN A 75 7.53 -8.00 2.44
N ALA A 76 7.35 -6.71 2.16
CA ALA A 76 6.87 -5.73 3.12
C ALA A 76 5.38 -5.49 2.94
N TRP A 77 4.64 -5.48 4.05
CA TRP A 77 3.19 -5.29 4.03
C TRP A 77 2.75 -4.05 4.80
N LYS A 78 1.54 -3.58 4.50
CA LYS A 78 0.82 -2.54 5.23
C LYS A 78 -0.63 -2.98 5.44
N PHE A 79 -1.28 -2.49 6.48
CA PHE A 79 -2.73 -2.65 6.59
C PHE A 79 -3.45 -1.73 5.60
N VAL A 80 -4.35 -2.33 4.83
CA VAL A 80 -5.27 -1.63 3.93
C VAL A 80 -6.70 -2.04 4.28
N ASP A 81 -7.70 -1.38 3.71
CA ASP A 81 -9.09 -1.82 3.88
C ASP A 81 -9.30 -3.16 3.16
N GLY A 82 -10.08 -4.05 3.75
CA GLY A 82 -10.34 -5.37 3.20
C GLY A 82 -10.90 -5.31 1.78
N GLY A 83 -10.39 -6.15 0.89
CA GLY A 83 -10.76 -6.16 -0.53
C GLY A 83 -10.14 -5.03 -1.36
N THR A 84 -9.31 -4.16 -0.77
CA THR A 84 -8.63 -3.09 -1.53
C THR A 84 -7.25 -3.48 -2.02
N CYS A 85 -6.63 -4.49 -1.42
CA CYS A 85 -5.24 -4.86 -1.70
C CYS A 85 -4.98 -5.23 -3.17
N THR A 86 -5.91 -5.96 -3.79
CA THR A 86 -5.81 -6.41 -5.19
C THR A 86 -6.44 -5.43 -6.19
N THR A 87 -7.20 -4.44 -5.69
CA THR A 87 -7.89 -3.45 -6.52
C THR A 87 -7.17 -2.11 -6.56
N MET A 88 -6.29 -1.83 -5.58
CA MET A 88 -5.48 -0.63 -5.55
C MET A 88 -4.44 -0.63 -6.67
N GLU A 89 -4.33 0.52 -7.34
CA GLU A 89 -3.31 0.77 -8.35
C GLU A 89 -2.09 1.41 -7.70
N LEU A 90 -0.96 0.78 -7.90
CA LEU A 90 0.36 1.29 -7.56
C LEU A 90 1.02 1.84 -8.83
N PRO A 91 2.11 2.63 -8.71
CA PRO A 91 2.87 3.08 -9.87
C PRO A 91 3.24 1.93 -10.81
N ASP A 92 3.33 2.25 -12.10
CA ASP A 92 3.66 1.30 -13.17
C ASP A 92 2.59 0.21 -13.39
N GLY A 93 1.34 0.48 -12.98
CA GLY A 93 0.22 -0.46 -13.13
C GLY A 93 0.32 -1.68 -12.21
N ARG A 94 1.14 -1.60 -11.17
CA ARG A 94 1.31 -2.66 -10.18
C ARG A 94 0.10 -2.73 -9.25
N LYS A 95 -0.09 -3.88 -8.62
CA LYS A 95 -1.12 -4.12 -7.61
C LYS A 95 -0.51 -4.73 -6.36
N GLY A 96 -1.12 -4.47 -5.21
CA GLY A 96 -0.78 -5.16 -3.97
C GLY A 96 -1.20 -6.62 -4.01
N SER A 97 -0.75 -7.38 -3.02
CA SER A 97 -1.11 -8.80 -2.86
C SER A 97 -1.34 -9.15 -1.40
N PRO A 98 -2.33 -9.98 -1.05
CA PRO A 98 -2.49 -10.50 0.31
C PRO A 98 -1.34 -11.46 0.70
N GLU A 99 -0.57 -11.91 -0.29
CA GLU A 99 0.58 -12.79 -0.12
C GLU A 99 1.90 -12.05 -0.46
N PRO A 100 3.03 -12.44 0.16
CA PRO A 100 4.34 -11.90 -0.16
C PRO A 100 4.67 -12.00 -1.65
N LEU A 101 5.18 -10.93 -2.22
CA LEU A 101 5.60 -10.86 -3.61
C LEU A 101 7.12 -11.02 -3.72
N THR A 102 7.57 -11.59 -4.85
CA THR A 102 9.00 -11.79 -5.16
C THR A 102 9.64 -10.61 -5.90
N ARG A 103 8.90 -9.52 -6.13
CA ARG A 103 9.39 -8.30 -6.79
C ARG A 103 9.88 -7.25 -5.78
N ASP A 104 10.62 -6.26 -6.26
CA ASP A 104 11.08 -5.12 -5.45
C ASP A 104 11.82 -5.56 -4.18
N MET A 105 12.59 -6.66 -4.26
CA MET A 105 13.40 -7.18 -3.16
C MET A 105 14.76 -6.48 -3.12
N PRO A 106 15.21 -5.97 -1.97
CA PRO A 106 16.56 -5.44 -1.84
C PRO A 106 17.59 -6.57 -2.00
N SER A 107 18.63 -6.27 -2.77
CA SER A 107 19.82 -7.11 -2.98
C SER A 107 20.69 -7.21 -1.73
#